data_AF-A0A319CDN2-F1
#
_entry.id   AF-A0A319CDN2-F1
#
_cell.length_a   1.000
_cell.length_b   1.000
_cell.length_c   1.000
_cell.angle_alpha   90.00
_cell.angle_beta   90.00
_cell.angle_gamma   90.00
#
_symmetry.space_group_name_H-M   'P 1'
#
loop_
_entity.id
_entity.type
_entity.pdbx_description
1 polymer ?
#
loop_
_entity_poly.entity_id
_entity_poly.type
_entity_poly.pdbx_seq_one_letter_code
_entity_poly.pdbx_strand_id
1 'polypeptide(L)'
;MVQLTTLHKDLVKVTQATRIVMRCLSTGRDSQETSQKALTLLTDVLEILYRIKDQTLLGEEKWHVDSMRLEGLGEILGWLQTTMQTIEHYFQPGGVNVAYFRKHLLERTFLPQLEQYKILLLLAMQPDSDDRSSLDQEIRYILKLSQDLDCGPKVDLKFEENALGLTNDFKTPVAGYSTMANTEDGYWDPSKRFTVLDRLVRARHFSHPPS
;
A
#
# COMPACT_ATOMS: atom_id res chain seq x y z
N MET A 1 2.83 -21.93 -21.85
CA MET A 1 2.60 -20.79 -22.78
C MET A 1 1.38 -19.94 -22.41
N VAL A 2 0.17 -20.49 -22.22
CA VAL A 2 -1.04 -19.69 -21.91
C VAL A 2 -0.90 -18.83 -20.63
N GLN A 3 -0.39 -19.40 -19.53
CA GLN A 3 -0.18 -18.67 -18.27
C GLN A 3 0.77 -17.46 -18.41
N LEU A 4 1.87 -17.61 -19.17
CA LEU A 4 2.83 -16.53 -19.41
C LEU A 4 2.21 -15.39 -20.23
N THR A 5 1.39 -15.72 -21.23
CA THR A 5 0.68 -14.68 -22.02
C THR A 5 -0.35 -13.91 -21.21
N THR A 6 -1.06 -14.58 -20.29
CA THR A 6 -1.99 -13.93 -19.35
C THR A 6 -1.23 -13.04 -18.38
N LEU A 7 -0.16 -13.54 -17.78
CA LEU A 7 0.71 -12.78 -16.89
C LEU A 7 1.24 -11.51 -17.56
N HIS A 8 1.68 -11.60 -18.81
CA HIS A 8 2.16 -10.44 -19.55
C HIS A 8 1.05 -9.38 -19.77
N LYS A 9 -0.18 -9.80 -20.05
CA LYS A 9 -1.32 -8.87 -20.15
C LYS A 9 -1.60 -8.19 -18.81
N ASP A 10 -1.52 -8.94 -17.70
CA ASP A 10 -1.78 -8.40 -16.38
C ASP A 10 -0.66 -7.44 -15.93
N LEU A 11 0.60 -7.76 -16.21
CA LEU A 11 1.72 -6.84 -16.02
C LEU A 11 1.51 -5.52 -16.77
N VAL A 12 1.07 -5.57 -18.03
CA VAL A 12 0.78 -4.35 -18.82
C VAL A 12 -0.36 -3.54 -18.19
N LYS A 13 -1.45 -4.18 -17.78
CA LYS A 13 -2.59 -3.51 -17.12
C LYS A 13 -2.16 -2.84 -15.82
N VAL A 14 -1.45 -3.56 -14.95
CA VAL A 14 -0.99 -3.05 -13.65
C VAL A 14 -0.03 -1.89 -13.85
N THR A 15 0.94 -2.02 -14.76
CA THR A 15 1.88 -0.94 -15.12
C THR A 15 1.15 0.33 -15.55
N GLN A 16 0.08 0.19 -16.34
CA GLN A 16 -0.75 1.32 -16.75
C GLN A 16 -1.54 1.92 -15.58
N ALA A 17 -2.16 1.07 -14.75
CA ALA A 17 -2.90 1.51 -13.57
C ALA A 17 -2.01 2.26 -12.58
N THR A 18 -0.80 1.76 -12.30
CA THR A 18 0.20 2.42 -11.46
C THR A 18 0.51 3.83 -11.96
N ARG A 19 0.71 4.01 -13.27
CA ARG A 19 0.94 5.34 -13.86
C ARG A 19 -0.26 6.28 -13.74
N ILE A 20 -1.48 5.76 -13.84
CA ILE A 20 -2.70 6.56 -13.65
C ILE A 20 -2.77 7.05 -12.20
N VAL A 21 -2.53 6.16 -11.24
CA VAL A 21 -2.47 6.51 -9.81
C VAL A 21 -1.39 7.56 -9.53
N MET A 22 -0.19 7.41 -10.09
CA MET A 22 0.88 8.42 -9.97
C MET A 22 0.41 9.80 -10.47
N ARG A 23 -0.31 9.87 -11.59
CA ARG A 23 -0.86 11.14 -12.08
C ARG A 23 -1.89 11.72 -11.12
N CYS A 24 -2.78 10.90 -10.55
CA CYS A 24 -3.78 11.36 -9.58
C CYS A 24 -3.11 12.02 -8.37
N LEU A 25 -2.09 11.36 -7.80
CA LEU A 25 -1.34 11.83 -6.64
C LEU A 25 -0.44 13.04 -6.94
N SER A 26 -0.01 13.24 -8.19
CA SER A 26 0.81 14.40 -8.58
C SER A 26 0.05 15.73 -8.66
N THR A 27 -1.29 15.71 -8.60
CA THR A 27 -2.11 16.93 -8.81
C THR A 27 -2.09 17.94 -7.64
N GLY A 28 -1.34 17.67 -6.57
CA GLY A 28 -0.99 18.66 -5.53
C GLY A 28 -2.13 19.11 -4.61
N ARG A 29 -3.29 18.45 -4.66
CA ARG A 29 -4.46 18.76 -3.80
C ARG A 29 -4.39 18.11 -2.41
N ASP A 30 -3.57 17.08 -2.27
CA ASP A 30 -3.38 16.33 -1.04
C ASP A 30 -2.04 16.70 -0.38
N SER A 31 -1.80 16.23 0.85
CA SER A 31 -0.56 16.55 1.58
C SER A 31 0.67 16.24 0.73
N GLN A 32 1.48 17.28 0.46
CA GLN A 32 2.60 17.19 -0.47
C GLN A 32 3.60 16.11 -0.03
N GLU A 33 3.95 16.04 1.26
CA GLU A 33 4.93 15.06 1.75
C GLU A 33 4.44 13.61 1.55
N THR A 34 3.20 13.33 1.93
CA THR A 34 2.61 11.98 1.83
C THR A 34 2.45 11.54 0.39
N SER A 35 2.00 12.47 -0.47
CA SER A 35 1.87 12.21 -1.90
C SER A 35 3.23 11.90 -2.52
N GLN A 36 4.28 12.63 -2.14
CA GLN A 36 5.65 12.36 -2.60
C GLN A 36 6.16 10.99 -2.14
N LYS A 37 5.94 10.61 -0.87
CA LYS A 37 6.29 9.26 -0.39
C LYS A 37 5.60 8.16 -1.20
N ALA A 38 4.31 8.33 -1.49
CA ALA A 38 3.55 7.39 -2.30
C ALA A 38 4.08 7.33 -3.74
N LEU A 39 4.39 8.47 -4.35
CA LEU A 39 4.97 8.55 -5.69
C LEU A 39 6.33 7.84 -5.79
N THR A 40 7.18 7.99 -4.77
CA THR A 40 8.47 7.26 -4.71
C THR A 40 8.23 5.75 -4.66
N LEU A 41 7.33 5.28 -3.79
CA LEU A 41 7.01 3.84 -3.72
C LEU A 41 6.40 3.31 -5.02
N LEU A 42 5.52 4.07 -5.66
CA LEU A 42 4.93 3.69 -6.94
C LEU A 42 5.96 3.65 -8.06
N THR A 43 6.97 4.52 -8.01
CA THR A 43 8.11 4.49 -8.93
C THR A 43 8.92 3.20 -8.74
N ASP A 44 9.24 2.84 -7.50
CA ASP A 44 9.93 1.58 -7.19
C ASP A 44 9.13 0.35 -7.65
N VAL A 45 7.82 0.34 -7.40
CA VAL A 45 6.92 -0.72 -7.86
C VAL A 45 6.94 -0.80 -9.39
N LEU A 46 6.87 0.34 -10.08
CA LEU A 46 6.89 0.40 -11.54
C LEU A 46 8.20 -0.17 -12.11
N GLU A 47 9.34 0.16 -11.50
CA GLU A 47 10.63 -0.42 -11.90
C GLU A 47 10.67 -1.94 -11.71
N ILE A 48 10.15 -2.46 -10.59
CA ILE A 48 10.10 -3.90 -10.34
C ILE A 48 9.19 -4.59 -11.36
N LEU A 49 8.03 -4.01 -11.68
CA LEU A 49 7.12 -4.52 -12.72
C LEU A 49 7.81 -4.60 -14.09
N TYR A 50 8.61 -3.58 -14.43
CA TYR A 50 9.41 -3.61 -15.65
C TYR A 50 10.47 -4.72 -15.64
N ARG A 51 11.19 -4.89 -14.53
CA ARG A 51 12.16 -5.98 -14.40
C ARG A 51 11.50 -7.36 -14.51
N ILE A 52 10.34 -7.56 -13.89
CA ILE A 52 9.56 -8.80 -14.01
C ILE A 52 9.19 -9.03 -15.49
N LYS A 53 8.69 -7.99 -16.16
CA LYS A 53 8.32 -8.06 -17.58
C LYS A 53 9.52 -8.42 -18.46
N ASP A 54 10.66 -7.78 -18.26
CA ASP A 54 11.86 -8.02 -19.07
C ASP A 54 12.40 -9.44 -18.83
N GLN A 55 12.39 -9.91 -17.58
CA GLN A 55 12.84 -11.25 -17.23
C GLN A 55 11.89 -12.35 -17.73
N THR A 56 10.59 -12.07 -17.83
CA THR A 56 9.61 -13.01 -18.41
C THR A 56 9.64 -13.04 -19.94
N LEU A 57 10.05 -11.96 -20.60
CA LEU A 57 10.18 -11.89 -22.07
C LEU A 57 11.54 -12.39 -22.58
N LEU A 58 12.64 -11.96 -21.97
CA LEU A 58 14.00 -12.35 -22.36
C LEU A 58 14.41 -13.70 -21.76
N GLY A 59 13.70 -14.14 -20.73
CA GLY A 59 13.99 -15.36 -19.98
C GLY A 59 13.24 -16.59 -20.44
N GLU A 60 12.57 -16.64 -21.60
CA GLU A 60 11.93 -17.89 -22.04
C GLU A 60 12.93 -19.09 -22.10
N GLU A 61 14.25 -18.83 -22.19
CA GLU A 61 15.30 -19.86 -22.07
C GLU A 61 15.91 -20.04 -20.66
N LYS A 62 15.71 -19.14 -19.69
CA LYS A 62 16.41 -19.16 -18.37
C LYS A 62 15.55 -18.84 -17.15
N TRP A 63 14.38 -18.25 -17.33
CA TRP A 63 13.36 -17.99 -16.31
C TRP A 63 12.63 -19.30 -16.00
N HIS A 64 13.32 -20.23 -15.36
CA HIS A 64 12.77 -21.50 -14.88
C HIS A 64 11.98 -21.26 -13.59
N VAL A 65 10.89 -20.50 -13.71
CA VAL A 65 9.98 -20.26 -12.59
C VAL A 65 8.86 -21.28 -12.67
N ASP A 66 8.70 -22.04 -11.58
CA ASP A 66 7.66 -23.05 -11.42
C ASP A 66 6.25 -22.44 -11.64
N SER A 67 5.32 -23.24 -12.15
CA SER A 67 3.92 -22.86 -12.41
C SER A 67 3.28 -22.21 -11.17
N MET A 68 3.57 -22.75 -9.98
CA MET A 68 3.06 -22.24 -8.71
C MET A 68 3.48 -20.79 -8.44
N ARG A 69 4.71 -20.42 -8.83
CA ARG A 69 5.22 -19.04 -8.68
C ARG A 69 4.61 -18.10 -9.71
N LEU A 70 4.37 -18.56 -10.93
CA LEU A 70 3.67 -17.77 -11.95
C LEU A 70 2.23 -17.49 -11.54
N GLU A 71 1.53 -18.48 -10.98
CA GLU A 71 0.19 -18.33 -10.41
C GLU A 71 0.19 -17.37 -9.23
N GLY A 72 1.11 -17.55 -8.28
CA GLY A 72 1.27 -16.67 -7.14
C GLY A 72 1.56 -15.21 -7.54
N LEU A 73 2.34 -14.98 -8.60
CA LEU A 73 2.57 -13.64 -9.14
C LEU A 73 1.32 -13.08 -9.81
N GLY A 74 0.58 -13.89 -10.56
CA GLY A 74 -0.71 -13.49 -11.14
C GLY A 74 -1.70 -13.02 -10.09
N GLU A 75 -1.80 -13.71 -8.95
CA GLU A 75 -2.62 -13.29 -7.81
C GLU A 75 -2.17 -11.93 -7.25
N ILE A 76 -0.86 -11.75 -7.02
CA ILE A 76 -0.30 -10.50 -6.51
C ILE A 76 -0.64 -9.34 -7.45
N LEU A 77 -0.49 -9.55 -8.77
CA LEU A 77 -0.83 -8.54 -9.78
C LEU A 77 -2.34 -8.23 -9.79
N GLY A 78 -3.19 -9.24 -9.60
CA GLY A 78 -4.64 -9.07 -9.46
C GLY A 78 -5.00 -8.19 -8.27
N TRP A 79 -4.42 -8.45 -7.09
CA TRP A 79 -4.64 -7.63 -5.90
C TRP A 79 -4.11 -6.20 -6.07
N LEU A 80 -2.91 -6.07 -6.62
CA LEU A 80 -2.31 -4.77 -6.89
C LEU A 80 -3.16 -3.96 -7.87
N GLN A 81 -3.69 -4.59 -8.92
CA GLN A 81 -4.60 -3.95 -9.87
C GLN A 81 -5.83 -3.38 -9.16
N THR A 82 -6.48 -4.18 -8.31
CA THR A 82 -7.65 -3.74 -7.53
C THR A 82 -7.29 -2.59 -6.62
N THR A 83 -6.16 -2.66 -5.90
CA THR A 83 -5.69 -1.54 -5.06
C THR A 83 -5.44 -0.27 -5.89
N MET A 84 -4.83 -0.37 -7.07
CA MET A 84 -4.63 0.79 -7.96
C MET A 84 -5.95 1.42 -8.39
N GLN A 85 -6.95 0.61 -8.72
CA GLN A 85 -8.29 1.10 -9.09
C GLN A 85 -8.98 1.79 -7.91
N THR A 86 -8.84 1.26 -6.69
CA THR A 86 -9.37 1.89 -5.48
C THR A 86 -8.68 3.23 -5.20
N ILE A 87 -7.35 3.30 -5.33
CA ILE A 87 -6.61 4.57 -5.17
C ILE A 87 -7.05 5.56 -6.25
N GLU A 88 -7.14 5.14 -7.51
CA GLU A 88 -7.63 5.99 -8.60
C GLU A 88 -8.99 6.58 -8.24
N HIS A 89 -9.96 5.76 -7.82
CA HIS A 89 -11.29 6.20 -7.45
C HIS A 89 -11.27 7.30 -6.37
N TYR A 90 -10.50 7.12 -5.29
CA TYR A 90 -10.48 8.10 -4.21
C TYR A 90 -9.71 9.38 -4.54
N PHE A 91 -8.67 9.30 -5.38
CA PHE A 91 -7.71 10.38 -5.63
C PHE A 91 -7.85 11.04 -7.01
N GLN A 92 -8.82 10.62 -7.82
CA GLN A 92 -9.08 11.22 -9.13
C GLN A 92 -9.30 12.76 -9.05
N PRO A 93 -8.79 13.52 -10.04
CA PRO A 93 -9.08 14.94 -10.23
C PRO A 93 -10.59 15.22 -10.23
N GLY A 94 -11.03 16.29 -9.57
CA GLY A 94 -12.46 16.71 -9.58
C GLY A 94 -13.40 16.02 -8.60
N GLY A 95 -12.96 15.00 -7.84
CA GLY A 95 -13.77 14.42 -6.76
C GLY A 95 -14.01 15.38 -5.59
N VAL A 96 -15.18 15.26 -4.93
CA VAL A 96 -15.64 16.10 -3.79
C VAL A 96 -15.03 15.66 -2.44
N ASN A 97 -14.05 14.74 -2.46
CA ASN A 97 -13.48 14.18 -1.23
C ASN A 97 -12.64 15.21 -0.48
N VAL A 98 -12.81 15.25 0.84
CA VAL A 98 -12.11 16.16 1.74
C VAL A 98 -10.61 15.84 1.75
N ALA A 99 -9.75 16.86 1.59
CA ALA A 99 -8.29 16.69 1.56
C ALA A 99 -7.73 15.99 2.81
N TYR A 100 -8.33 16.23 3.98
CA TYR A 100 -7.96 15.55 5.23
C TYR A 100 -8.24 14.04 5.17
N PHE A 101 -9.41 13.65 4.65
CA PHE A 101 -9.79 12.25 4.48
C PHE A 101 -8.83 11.54 3.52
N ARG A 102 -8.55 12.15 2.37
CA ARG A 102 -7.58 11.63 1.39
C ARG A 102 -6.18 11.48 1.97
N LYS A 103 -5.70 12.46 2.73
CA LYS A 103 -4.43 12.36 3.45
C LYS A 103 -4.42 11.13 4.38
N HIS A 104 -5.44 10.98 5.23
CA HIS A 104 -5.53 9.86 6.17
C HIS A 104 -5.58 8.51 5.46
N LEU A 105 -6.38 8.42 4.40
CA LEU A 105 -6.53 7.21 3.61
C LEU A 105 -5.20 6.82 2.95
N LEU A 106 -4.46 7.78 2.41
CA LEU A 106 -3.13 7.54 1.83
C LEU A 106 -2.13 7.10 2.90
N GLU A 107 -2.10 7.77 4.05
CA GLU A 107 -1.13 7.51 5.14
C GLU A 107 -1.36 6.21 5.87
N ARG A 108 -2.61 5.91 6.21
CA ARG A 108 -2.95 4.81 7.12
C ARG A 108 -3.27 3.50 6.39
N THR A 109 -3.67 3.59 5.12
CA THR A 109 -4.09 2.42 4.34
C THR A 109 -3.15 2.16 3.17
N PHE A 110 -3.10 3.08 2.20
CA PHE A 110 -2.44 2.77 0.92
C PHE A 110 -0.92 2.77 1.00
N LEU A 111 -0.28 3.69 1.75
CA LEU A 111 1.17 3.67 1.93
C LEU A 111 1.68 2.33 2.51
N PRO A 112 1.14 1.84 3.65
CA PRO A 112 1.51 0.53 4.16
C PRO A 112 1.27 -0.61 3.17
N GLN A 113 0.13 -0.62 2.46
CA GLN A 113 -0.17 -1.65 1.47
C GLN A 113 0.84 -1.63 0.30
N LEU A 114 1.18 -0.44 -0.21
CA LEU A 114 2.16 -0.29 -1.30
C LEU A 114 3.55 -0.78 -0.90
N GLU A 115 3.97 -0.55 0.35
CA GLU A 115 5.21 -1.13 0.89
C GLU A 115 5.18 -2.66 0.89
N GLN A 116 4.06 -3.25 1.32
CA GLN A 116 3.88 -4.71 1.30
C GLN A 116 3.91 -5.28 -0.12
N TYR A 117 3.21 -4.65 -1.08
CA TYR A 117 3.25 -5.07 -2.48
C TYR A 117 4.66 -4.97 -3.07
N LYS A 118 5.40 -3.90 -2.76
CA LYS A 118 6.80 -3.78 -3.19
C LYS A 118 7.63 -4.96 -2.68
N ILE A 119 7.48 -5.35 -1.42
CA ILE A 119 8.21 -6.50 -0.85
C ILE A 119 7.80 -7.79 -1.56
N LEU A 120 6.50 -8.07 -1.73
CA LEU A 120 6.03 -9.27 -2.43
C LEU A 120 6.57 -9.37 -3.86
N LEU A 121 6.56 -8.27 -4.61
CA LEU A 121 7.10 -8.25 -5.97
C LEU A 121 8.61 -8.53 -5.99
N LEU A 122 9.36 -8.06 -4.98
CA LEU A 122 10.78 -8.39 -4.84
C LEU A 122 10.99 -9.87 -4.48
N LEU A 123 10.19 -10.43 -3.57
CA LEU A 123 10.26 -11.85 -3.19
C LEU A 123 9.96 -12.75 -4.39
N ALA A 124 8.99 -12.38 -5.24
CA ALA A 124 8.66 -13.12 -6.45
C ALA A 124 9.85 -13.29 -7.42
N MET A 125 10.83 -12.38 -7.35
CA MET A 125 12.04 -12.36 -8.19
C MET A 125 13.23 -13.08 -7.55
N GLN A 126 13.13 -13.46 -6.28
CA GLN A 126 14.21 -14.12 -5.54
C GLN A 126 14.16 -15.65 -5.73
N PRO A 127 15.30 -16.35 -5.57
CA PRO A 127 15.29 -17.81 -5.49
C PRO A 127 14.47 -18.29 -4.29
N ASP A 128 13.98 -19.53 -4.35
CA ASP A 128 13.16 -20.10 -3.29
C ASP A 128 13.99 -20.38 -2.02
N SER A 129 13.46 -19.99 -0.87
CA SER A 129 14.00 -20.31 0.46
C SER A 129 12.86 -20.36 1.48
N ASP A 130 13.09 -21.01 2.62
CA ASP A 130 12.09 -21.12 3.68
C ASP A 130 11.74 -19.74 4.27
N ASP A 131 12.75 -18.91 4.53
CA ASP A 131 12.58 -17.54 5.02
C ASP A 131 11.75 -16.68 4.05
N ARG A 132 12.03 -16.80 2.74
CA ARG A 132 11.28 -16.08 1.70
C ARG A 132 9.83 -16.51 1.68
N SER A 133 9.58 -17.82 1.75
CA SER A 133 8.23 -18.40 1.69
C SER A 133 7.41 -18.05 2.93
N SER A 134 8.04 -18.08 4.11
CA SER A 134 7.43 -17.64 5.36
C SER A 134 7.02 -16.17 5.30
N LEU A 135 7.93 -15.29 4.84
CA LEU A 135 7.64 -13.86 4.68
C LEU A 135 6.57 -13.59 3.62
N ASP A 136 6.61 -14.29 2.48
CA ASP A 136 5.59 -14.17 1.43
C ASP A 136 4.19 -14.49 2.00
N GLN A 137 4.06 -15.60 2.74
CA GLN A 137 2.80 -16.00 3.37
C GLN A 137 2.33 -14.98 4.42
N GLU A 138 3.23 -14.46 5.25
CA GLU A 138 2.91 -13.42 6.24
C GLU A 138 2.35 -12.16 5.57
N ILE A 139 3.02 -11.67 4.52
CA ILE A 139 2.59 -10.45 3.83
C ILE A 139 1.27 -10.69 3.07
N ARG A 140 1.11 -11.85 2.41
CA ARG A 140 -0.17 -12.22 1.77
C ARG A 140 -1.32 -12.26 2.77
N TYR A 141 -1.08 -12.78 3.97
CA TYR A 141 -2.08 -12.80 5.04
C TYR A 141 -2.46 -11.38 5.47
N ILE A 142 -1.48 -10.51 5.71
CA ILE A 142 -1.72 -9.10 6.07
C ILE A 142 -2.53 -8.37 4.98
N LEU A 143 -2.18 -8.56 3.71
CA LEU A 143 -2.88 -7.92 2.61
C LEU A 143 -4.33 -8.40 2.48
N LYS A 144 -4.58 -9.71 2.63
CA LYS A 144 -5.94 -10.27 2.65
C LYS A 144 -6.77 -9.68 3.78
N LEU A 145 -6.22 -9.62 5.00
CA LEU A 145 -6.90 -8.97 6.13
C LEU A 145 -7.23 -7.51 5.82
N SER A 146 -6.34 -6.78 5.14
CA SER A 146 -6.60 -5.38 4.78
C SER A 146 -7.70 -5.23 3.72
N GLN A 147 -7.82 -6.16 2.77
CA GLN A 147 -8.89 -6.17 1.77
C GLN A 147 -10.25 -6.52 2.38
N ASP A 148 -10.30 -7.44 3.35
CA ASP A 148 -11.53 -7.77 4.06
C ASP A 148 -12.04 -6.60 4.93
N LEU A 149 -11.11 -5.77 5.41
CA LEU A 149 -11.39 -4.55 6.18
C LEU A 149 -11.72 -3.33 5.31
N ASP A 150 -11.53 -3.39 3.98
CA ASP A 150 -11.91 -2.34 3.03
C ASP A 150 -13.45 -2.24 2.83
N CYS A 151 -14.26 -2.85 3.70
CA CYS A 151 -15.67 -2.53 3.94
C CYS A 151 -15.84 -1.13 4.58
N GLY A 152 -15.28 -0.11 3.94
CA GLY A 152 -15.36 1.28 4.35
C GLY A 152 -14.61 1.57 5.65
N PRO A 153 -13.88 2.68 5.74
CA PRO A 153 -13.44 3.13 7.05
C PRO A 153 -14.71 3.35 7.90
N LYS A 154 -14.77 2.77 9.10
CA LYS A 154 -15.57 3.31 10.21
C LYS A 154 -14.96 4.67 10.58
N VAL A 155 -15.02 5.64 9.66
CA VAL A 155 -14.84 7.03 10.02
C VAL A 155 -16.05 7.33 10.87
N ASP A 156 -15.81 7.61 12.15
CA ASP A 156 -16.81 8.26 12.96
C ASP A 156 -17.06 9.64 12.32
N LEU A 157 -18.09 9.71 11.47
CA LEU A 157 -18.51 10.92 10.76
C LEU A 157 -18.87 12.07 11.72
N LYS A 158 -18.89 11.83 13.03
CA LYS A 158 -18.97 12.86 14.07
C LYS A 158 -17.85 13.89 14.01
N PHE A 159 -16.73 13.61 13.36
CA PHE A 159 -15.67 14.60 13.16
C PHE A 159 -15.99 15.63 12.05
N GLU A 160 -16.82 15.30 11.06
CA GLU A 160 -17.19 16.23 9.98
C GLU A 160 -18.15 17.32 10.47
N GLU A 161 -19.02 17.02 11.44
CA GLU A 161 -19.95 18.00 12.00
C GLU A 161 -19.22 19.11 12.79
N ASN A 162 -18.12 18.77 13.48
CA ASN A 162 -17.33 19.73 14.25
C ASN A 162 -16.44 20.63 13.35
N ALA A 163 -15.95 20.11 12.23
CA ALA A 163 -15.13 20.89 11.30
C ALA A 163 -15.97 21.89 10.46
N LEU A 164 -17.22 21.53 10.16
CA LEU A 164 -18.17 22.41 9.47
C LEU A 164 -18.93 23.35 10.43
N GLY A 165 -19.13 22.94 11.69
CA GLY A 165 -19.76 23.76 12.73
C GLY A 165 -18.96 25.00 13.15
N LEU A 166 -17.64 24.99 12.99
CA LEU A 166 -16.77 26.14 13.30
C LEU A 166 -16.95 27.34 12.38
N THR A 167 -17.71 27.21 11.28
CA THR A 167 -17.98 28.34 10.37
C THR A 167 -19.25 29.12 10.70
N ASN A 168 -20.08 28.66 11.65
CA ASN A 168 -21.35 29.31 11.98
C ASN A 168 -21.37 30.15 13.27
N ASP A 169 -20.34 30.10 14.11
CA ASP A 169 -20.36 30.79 15.41
C ASP A 169 -19.54 32.08 15.44
N PHE A 170 -19.94 33.06 14.63
CA PHE A 170 -19.73 34.47 14.97
C PHE A 170 -20.93 34.97 15.78
N LYS A 171 -20.99 34.59 17.06
CA LYS A 171 -21.67 35.34 18.14
C LYS A 171 -21.16 34.87 19.50
N THR A 172 -20.46 35.77 20.18
CA THR A 172 -19.90 35.70 21.54
C THR A 172 -20.98 35.58 22.65
N PRO A 173 -20.64 35.54 23.97
CA PRO A 173 -20.12 34.40 24.74
C PRO A 173 -20.92 34.17 26.05
N VAL A 174 -21.03 32.95 26.61
CA VAL A 174 -21.39 32.78 28.04
C VAL A 174 -20.71 31.55 28.67
N ALA A 175 -20.16 31.77 29.85
CA ALA A 175 -19.49 30.85 30.76
C ALA A 175 -20.36 29.68 31.27
N GLY A 176 -19.72 28.57 31.68
CA GLY A 176 -20.35 27.54 32.49
C GLY A 176 -19.51 26.27 32.64
N TYR A 177 -19.37 25.79 33.88
CA TYR A 177 -18.46 24.76 34.36
C TYR A 177 -18.82 23.30 33.99
N SER A 178 -17.80 22.44 34.17
CA SER A 178 -17.82 21.08 34.73
C SER A 178 -17.78 19.85 33.80
N THR A 179 -16.56 19.31 33.75
CA THR A 179 -16.11 17.92 33.89
C THR A 179 -17.18 16.88 34.30
N MET A 180 -17.29 15.81 33.50
CA MET A 180 -17.06 14.39 33.88
C MET A 180 -17.60 13.47 32.78
N ALA A 181 -16.74 12.62 32.20
CA ALA A 181 -17.05 11.22 31.90
C ALA A 181 -15.77 10.53 31.40
N ASN A 182 -15.25 9.63 32.22
CA ASN A 182 -14.29 8.61 31.82
C ASN A 182 -14.89 7.74 30.72
N THR A 183 -14.09 7.43 29.70
CA THR A 183 -14.22 6.15 28.99
C THR A 183 -12.81 5.71 28.63
N GLU A 184 -12.37 4.68 29.33
CA GLU A 184 -11.17 3.91 29.02
C GLU A 184 -11.37 3.29 27.63
N ASP A 185 -10.55 3.68 26.65
CA ASP A 185 -10.45 2.93 25.40
C ASP A 185 -8.99 2.81 24.97
N GLY A 186 -8.64 1.58 24.61
CA GLY A 186 -7.28 1.05 24.59
C GLY A 186 -6.28 1.87 23.79
N TYR A 187 -5.21 2.26 24.48
CA TYR A 187 -4.01 2.85 23.91
C TYR A 187 -3.37 1.87 22.90
N TRP A 188 -3.51 2.19 21.61
CA TRP A 188 -2.89 1.48 20.50
C TRP A 188 -1.42 1.93 20.40
N ASP A 189 -0.48 1.10 20.88
CA ASP A 189 0.95 1.40 20.89
C ASP A 189 1.59 1.20 19.49
N PRO A 190 2.02 2.28 18.79
CA PRO A 190 2.65 2.20 17.47
C PRO A 190 4.05 1.58 17.50
N SER A 191 4.66 1.42 18.68
CA SER A 191 6.05 0.98 18.85
C SER A 191 6.27 -0.49 18.47
N LYS A 192 5.19 -1.27 18.33
CA LYS A 192 5.26 -2.70 17.97
C LYS A 192 5.43 -2.97 16.47
N ARG A 193 5.42 -1.94 15.61
CA ARG A 193 5.58 -2.10 14.13
C ARG A 193 7.02 -2.01 13.60
N PHE A 194 8.02 -1.75 14.43
CA PHE A 194 9.40 -1.53 13.96
C PHE A 194 10.31 -2.76 13.92
N THR A 195 9.81 -3.97 14.18
CA THR A 195 10.65 -5.17 14.25
C THR A 195 10.98 -5.82 12.90
N VAL A 196 10.29 -5.47 11.81
CA VAL A 196 10.49 -6.11 10.49
C VAL A 196 11.67 -5.49 9.73
N LEU A 197 11.80 -4.16 9.75
CA LEU A 197 12.96 -3.46 9.18
C LEU A 197 14.27 -3.81 9.93
N ASP A 198 14.17 -4.06 11.25
CA ASP A 198 15.32 -4.42 12.08
C ASP A 198 15.86 -5.83 11.76
N ARG A 199 15.01 -6.73 11.23
CA ARG A 199 15.42 -8.06 10.73
C ARG A 199 16.09 -7.97 9.36
N LEU A 200 15.63 -7.07 8.48
CA LEU A 200 16.24 -6.83 7.17
C LEU A 200 17.65 -6.21 7.26
N VAL A 201 17.90 -5.35 8.25
CA VAL A 201 19.24 -4.80 8.51
C VAL A 201 20.18 -5.88 9.08
N ARG A 202 19.66 -6.78 9.93
CA ARG A 202 20.45 -7.85 10.54
C ARG A 202 20.84 -8.96 9.55
N ALA A 203 20.01 -9.23 8.54
CA ALA A 203 20.29 -10.22 7.49
C ALA A 203 21.37 -9.77 6.48
N ARG A 204 21.66 -8.45 6.37
CA ARG A 204 22.73 -7.93 5.49
C ARG A 204 24.14 -8.07 6.05
N HIS A 205 24.30 -8.39 7.34
CA HIS A 205 25.61 -8.43 8.00
C HIS A 205 26.25 -9.81 8.13
N PHE A 206 25.61 -10.89 7.63
CA PHE A 206 26.12 -12.26 7.75
C PHE A 206 26.58 -12.91 6.43
N SER A 207 26.96 -12.11 5.42
CA SER A 207 27.51 -12.61 4.15
C SER A 207 28.97 -12.20 3.92
N HIS A 208 29.84 -12.39 4.91
CA HIS A 208 31.28 -12.50 4.68
C HIS A 208 31.84 -13.69 5.48
N PRO A 209 32.35 -14.75 4.82
CA PRO A 209 33.11 -15.78 5.51
C PRO A 209 34.51 -15.23 5.86
N PRO A 210 35.07 -15.55 7.04
CA PRO A 210 36.47 -15.28 7.31
C PRO A 210 37.33 -16.23 6.46
N SER A 211 38.28 -15.63 5.75
CA SER A 211 39.45 -16.28 5.14
C SER A 211 40.38 -16.89 6.17
#